data_AF-A0A0J9FJG7-F1
#
_entry.id   AF-A0A0J9FJG7-F1
#
_cell.length_a   1.000
_cell.length_b   1.000
_cell.length_c   1.000
_cell.angle_alpha   90.00
_cell.angle_beta   90.00
_cell.angle_gamma   90.00
#
_symmetry.space_group_name_H-M   'P 1'
#
loop_
_entity.id
_entity.type
_entity.pdbx_description
1 polymer ?
#
loop_
_entity_poly.entity_id
_entity_poly.type
_entity_poly.pdbx_seq_one_letter_code
_entity_poly.pdbx_strand_id
1 'polypeptide(L)'
;MKKNLFIFTFLLGVFSLSAQAQKQEKTITVEVQNNWNQAKADAPVVINLHELHAGFKVKSAVVMEGTKEIPSQLDDLNRDRKMDELAFVTDLPAHGRKTFQVTLSSEKSAKTYPERVYADMFIVDNRKGKHQRVQAITVPGTSNIYSMVRPHGPVLESELVGYRLYFNEKQTPDIYGKFNKGLEIKESQFYPTDEQLAKGFGDDVLRVFDSCGPGALKGWDGQKATHITPVDTRTERIISYGPVRVIAEIEVTGWKYQDQELDMMTRYTLYAGHRDLHIETFFDEPLNKEVFCTGVQDIVGTSKSFSDHKGLVGSWGTDWPVNDTVKYAKETVGLGTCIPQRYVKSEEKDKANFLYTITAPGNKYFQYHTTFTSMKETFGYKTPEAWFAHLREWKEELAHPVTVKIKDNRTNK
;
A
#
# COMPACT_ATOMS: atom_id res chain seq x y z
N MET A 1 -15.47 -47.56 76.86
CA MET A 1 -15.63 -46.51 75.81
C MET A 1 -14.89 -46.96 74.54
N LYS A 2 -15.61 -47.45 73.53
CA LYS A 2 -15.07 -47.67 72.18
C LYS A 2 -16.05 -47.00 71.20
N LYS A 3 -15.59 -45.95 70.52
CA LYS A 3 -16.35 -45.18 69.53
C LYS A 3 -16.20 -45.86 68.16
N ASN A 4 -17.31 -46.27 67.56
CA ASN A 4 -17.37 -46.65 66.15
C ASN A 4 -17.57 -45.39 65.31
N LEU A 5 -16.65 -45.15 64.38
CA LEU A 5 -16.67 -44.03 63.45
C LEU A 5 -17.33 -44.51 62.15
N PHE A 6 -18.52 -43.99 61.84
CA PHE A 6 -19.16 -44.15 60.52
C PHE A 6 -18.62 -43.06 59.58
N ILE A 7 -18.02 -43.49 58.47
CA ILE A 7 -17.58 -42.62 57.38
C ILE A 7 -18.72 -42.55 56.36
N PHE A 8 -19.30 -41.36 56.19
CA PHE A 8 -20.20 -41.06 55.07
C PHE A 8 -19.34 -40.49 53.92
N THR A 9 -19.27 -41.22 52.82
CA THR A 9 -18.62 -40.75 51.58
C THR A 9 -19.61 -39.88 50.81
N PHE A 10 -19.39 -38.57 50.78
CA PHE A 10 -20.18 -37.63 49.96
C PHE A 10 -19.50 -37.50 48.59
N LEU A 11 -20.11 -38.08 47.56
CA LEU A 11 -19.65 -37.95 46.18
C LEU A 11 -20.12 -36.58 45.63
N LEU A 12 -19.25 -35.57 45.68
CA LEU A 12 -19.48 -34.30 44.99
C LEU A 12 -19.07 -34.45 43.52
N GLY A 13 -20.07 -34.59 42.66
CA GLY A 13 -19.90 -34.52 41.21
C GLY A 13 -19.47 -33.11 40.80
N VAL A 14 -18.21 -32.96 40.42
CA VAL A 14 -17.69 -31.74 39.80
C VAL A 14 -18.17 -31.74 38.34
N PHE A 15 -19.27 -31.04 38.07
CA PHE A 15 -19.62 -30.64 36.70
C PHE A 15 -18.61 -29.59 36.24
N SER A 16 -17.58 -30.03 35.53
CA SER A 16 -16.73 -29.15 34.74
C SER A 16 -17.59 -28.59 33.59
N LEU A 17 -18.24 -27.44 33.79
CA LEU A 17 -18.69 -26.62 32.67
C LEU A 17 -17.44 -26.16 31.91
N SER A 18 -17.05 -26.92 30.89
CA SER A 18 -16.21 -26.39 29.83
C SER A 18 -16.97 -25.23 29.20
N ALA A 19 -16.59 -24.00 29.52
CA ALA A 19 -17.04 -22.82 28.82
C ALA A 19 -16.55 -22.90 27.36
N GLN A 20 -17.30 -23.58 26.50
CA GLN A 20 -17.18 -23.39 25.06
C GLN A 20 -17.54 -21.93 24.80
N ALA A 21 -16.55 -21.13 24.42
CA ALA A 21 -16.81 -19.78 23.94
C ALA A 21 -17.80 -19.90 22.77
N GLN A 22 -19.02 -19.44 22.97
CA GLN A 22 -20.08 -19.51 21.96
C GLN A 22 -19.66 -18.64 20.77
N LYS A 23 -19.81 -19.18 19.55
CA LYS A 23 -19.63 -18.43 18.30
C LYS A 23 -20.48 -17.16 18.35
N GLN A 24 -19.84 -16.01 18.18
CA GLN A 24 -20.49 -14.71 18.10
C GLN A 24 -20.37 -14.18 16.67
N GLU A 25 -21.49 -13.70 16.13
CA GLU A 25 -21.54 -13.12 14.79
C GLU A 25 -22.30 -11.80 14.81
N LYS A 26 -21.92 -10.90 13.90
CA LYS A 26 -22.64 -9.66 13.64
C LYS A 26 -22.75 -9.47 12.14
N THR A 27 -23.98 -9.35 11.65
CA THR A 27 -24.26 -9.06 10.25
C THR A 27 -24.73 -7.62 10.08
N ILE A 28 -24.13 -6.92 9.12
CA ILE A 28 -24.48 -5.56 8.74
C ILE A 28 -24.72 -5.48 7.23
N THR A 29 -25.51 -4.48 6.83
CA THR A 29 -25.73 -4.17 5.42
C THR A 29 -24.87 -2.96 5.05
N VAL A 30 -24.06 -3.08 3.99
CA VAL A 30 -23.21 -1.99 3.49
C VAL A 30 -23.66 -1.60 2.09
N GLU A 31 -24.03 -0.34 1.89
CA GLU A 31 -24.31 0.23 0.58
C GLU A 31 -23.07 0.97 0.08
N VAL A 32 -22.65 0.65 -1.15
CA VAL A 32 -21.54 1.33 -1.83
C VAL A 32 -22.10 2.02 -3.06
N GLN A 33 -21.82 3.31 -3.19
CA GLN A 33 -22.33 4.15 -4.27
C GLN A 33 -21.18 4.81 -5.03
N ASN A 34 -21.20 4.69 -6.36
CA ASN A 34 -20.41 5.50 -7.25
C ASN A 34 -21.21 6.76 -7.60
N ASN A 35 -20.77 7.92 -7.15
CA ASN A 35 -21.43 9.20 -7.49
C ASN A 35 -20.94 9.79 -8.81
N TRP A 36 -19.89 9.22 -9.39
CA TRP A 36 -19.30 9.71 -10.62
C TRP A 36 -20.11 9.30 -11.85
N ASN A 37 -19.92 10.04 -12.94
CA ASN A 37 -20.59 9.81 -14.22
C ASN A 37 -19.89 8.76 -15.10
N GLN A 38 -18.76 8.21 -14.65
CA GLN A 38 -18.11 7.07 -15.28
C GLN A 38 -18.19 5.83 -14.38
N ALA A 39 -18.12 4.65 -14.98
CA ALA A 39 -18.02 3.39 -14.25
C ALA A 39 -16.65 3.29 -13.55
N LYS A 40 -16.60 2.57 -12.43
CA LYS A 40 -15.38 2.26 -11.69
C LYS A 40 -15.21 0.76 -11.64
N ALA A 41 -14.09 0.27 -12.16
CA ALA A 41 -13.70 -1.12 -12.03
C ALA A 41 -12.88 -1.30 -10.75
N ASP A 42 -13.04 -2.43 -10.06
CA ASP A 42 -12.26 -2.79 -8.87
C ASP A 42 -12.21 -1.71 -7.78
N ALA A 43 -13.26 -0.89 -7.64
CA ALA A 43 -13.28 0.22 -6.71
C ALA A 43 -13.00 -0.25 -5.27
N PRO A 44 -11.98 0.30 -4.59
CA PRO A 44 -11.67 -0.06 -3.21
C PRO A 44 -12.80 0.29 -2.26
N VAL A 45 -13.19 -0.66 -1.41
CA VAL A 45 -14.14 -0.48 -0.33
C VAL A 45 -13.47 -0.86 0.98
N VAL A 46 -13.40 0.09 1.90
CA VAL A 46 -12.82 -0.08 3.23
C VAL A 46 -13.89 0.23 4.27
N ILE A 47 -14.04 -0.65 5.25
CA ILE A 47 -14.96 -0.50 6.38
C ILE A 47 -14.14 -0.47 7.66
N ASN A 48 -14.24 0.62 8.41
CA ASN A 48 -13.64 0.74 9.74
C ASN A 48 -14.42 -0.13 10.74
N LEU A 49 -13.77 -1.15 11.28
CA LEU A 49 -14.39 -2.13 12.19
C LEU A 49 -14.63 -1.56 13.59
N HIS A 50 -13.90 -0.51 13.98
CA HIS A 50 -14.09 0.15 15.28
C HIS A 50 -15.47 0.82 15.37
N GLU A 51 -15.97 1.35 14.26
CA GLU A 51 -17.30 1.98 14.15
C GLU A 51 -18.44 0.96 14.22
N LEU A 52 -18.14 -0.31 13.92
CA LEU A 52 -19.17 -1.34 13.88
C LEU A 52 -19.55 -1.86 15.26
N HIS A 53 -18.76 -1.61 16.31
CA HIS A 53 -19.03 -2.07 17.67
C HIS A 53 -19.51 -3.54 17.70
N ALA A 54 -18.69 -4.47 17.20
CA ALA A 54 -19.06 -5.89 17.08
C ALA A 54 -19.40 -6.53 18.43
N GLY A 55 -18.85 -6.01 19.54
CA GLY A 55 -19.02 -6.59 20.88
C GLY A 55 -18.12 -7.81 21.13
N PHE A 56 -17.28 -8.16 20.17
CA PHE A 56 -16.35 -9.28 20.23
C PHE A 56 -15.12 -9.03 19.36
N LYS A 57 -14.06 -9.83 19.59
CA LYS A 57 -12.86 -9.79 18.77
C LYS A 57 -13.13 -10.46 17.41
N VAL A 58 -13.21 -9.65 16.35
CA VAL A 58 -13.39 -10.12 14.98
C VAL A 58 -12.17 -10.93 14.54
N LYS A 59 -12.40 -12.13 14.00
CA LYS A 59 -11.35 -13.03 13.48
C LYS A 59 -11.59 -13.48 12.04
N SER A 60 -12.80 -13.32 11.53
CA SER A 60 -13.11 -13.50 10.11
C SER A 60 -14.29 -12.63 9.70
N ALA A 61 -14.36 -12.31 8.41
CA ALA A 61 -15.48 -11.65 7.78
C ALA A 61 -15.89 -12.40 6.50
N VAL A 62 -17.17 -12.32 6.15
CA VAL A 62 -17.69 -12.78 4.85
C VAL A 62 -18.48 -11.63 4.25
N VAL A 63 -18.21 -11.31 2.98
CA VAL A 63 -18.88 -10.24 2.23
C VAL A 63 -19.70 -10.90 1.11
N MET A 64 -21.00 -10.61 1.06
CA MET A 64 -21.91 -11.19 0.06
C MET A 64 -22.58 -10.10 -0.77
N GLU A 65 -22.47 -10.18 -2.09
CA GLU A 65 -23.31 -9.47 -3.08
C GLU A 65 -24.46 -10.40 -3.49
N GLY A 66 -25.60 -10.29 -2.81
CA GLY A 66 -26.68 -11.27 -2.96
C GLY A 66 -26.23 -12.66 -2.50
N THR A 67 -26.14 -13.62 -3.42
CA THR A 67 -25.64 -14.98 -3.17
C THR A 67 -24.17 -15.17 -3.53
N LYS A 68 -23.52 -14.18 -4.15
CA LYS A 68 -22.11 -14.24 -4.55
C LYS A 68 -21.24 -13.75 -3.41
N GLU A 69 -20.31 -14.59 -2.97
CA GLU A 69 -19.27 -14.18 -2.02
C GLU A 69 -18.21 -13.34 -2.74
N ILE A 70 -17.83 -12.23 -2.12
CA ILE A 70 -16.80 -11.31 -2.60
C ILE A 70 -15.52 -11.55 -1.80
N PRO A 71 -14.36 -11.80 -2.46
CA PRO A 71 -13.07 -11.82 -1.81
C PRO A 71 -12.85 -10.58 -0.95
N SER A 72 -12.47 -10.80 0.31
CA SER A 72 -12.26 -9.74 1.27
C SER A 72 -11.11 -10.09 2.21
N GLN A 73 -10.58 -9.08 2.89
CA GLN A 73 -9.51 -9.25 3.85
C GLN A 73 -9.71 -8.38 5.09
N LEU A 74 -9.19 -8.84 6.21
CA LEU A 74 -9.15 -8.09 7.47
C LEU A 74 -7.72 -7.63 7.72
N ASP A 75 -7.58 -6.36 8.11
CA ASP A 75 -6.28 -5.72 8.29
C ASP A 75 -6.12 -5.24 9.74
N ASP A 76 -4.99 -5.58 10.35
CA ASP A 76 -4.54 -5.12 11.68
C ASP A 76 -3.40 -4.12 11.46
N LEU A 77 -3.75 -2.84 11.34
CA LEU A 77 -2.88 -1.74 10.93
C LEU A 77 -2.01 -1.22 12.07
N ASN A 78 -2.37 -1.50 13.33
CA ASN A 78 -1.60 -1.10 14.52
C ASN A 78 -0.90 -2.27 15.23
N ARG A 79 -1.11 -3.51 14.77
CA ARG A 79 -0.51 -4.76 15.29
C ARG A 79 -0.90 -5.09 16.73
N ASP A 80 -2.03 -4.57 17.21
CA ASP A 80 -2.57 -4.90 18.54
C ASP A 80 -3.29 -6.27 18.56
N ARG A 81 -3.29 -6.96 17.41
CA ARG A 81 -3.95 -8.25 17.15
C ARG A 81 -5.46 -8.14 17.06
N LYS A 82 -6.04 -6.95 16.92
CA LYS A 82 -7.45 -6.73 16.58
C LYS A 82 -7.51 -6.17 15.17
N MET A 83 -8.50 -6.61 14.42
CA MET A 83 -8.68 -6.15 13.04
C MET A 83 -9.28 -4.74 13.08
N ASP A 84 -8.62 -3.81 12.41
CA ASP A 84 -9.02 -2.40 12.30
C ASP A 84 -9.95 -2.18 11.11
N GLU A 85 -9.65 -2.82 9.98
CA GLU A 85 -10.34 -2.60 8.72
C GLU A 85 -10.76 -3.91 8.04
N LEU A 86 -11.90 -3.87 7.34
CA LEU A 86 -12.29 -4.86 6.34
C LEU A 86 -12.19 -4.22 4.96
N ALA A 87 -11.45 -4.85 4.04
CA ALA A 87 -11.28 -4.37 2.68
C ALA A 87 -11.76 -5.38 1.63
N PHE A 88 -12.35 -4.87 0.55
CA PHE A 88 -12.68 -5.60 -0.68
C PHE A 88 -12.71 -4.63 -1.87
N VAL A 89 -12.82 -5.16 -3.08
CA VAL A 89 -12.94 -4.37 -4.33
C VAL A 89 -14.23 -4.73 -5.04
N THR A 90 -14.83 -3.78 -5.76
CA THR A 90 -16.07 -4.04 -6.51
C THR A 90 -16.26 -3.13 -7.72
N ASP A 91 -16.79 -3.68 -8.81
CA ASP A 91 -17.18 -2.89 -9.98
C ASP A 91 -18.49 -2.15 -9.72
N LEU A 92 -18.55 -0.87 -10.11
CA LEU A 92 -19.73 -0.03 -10.01
C LEU A 92 -19.98 0.68 -11.35
N PRO A 93 -21.21 0.61 -11.91
CA PRO A 93 -21.54 1.42 -13.08
C PRO A 93 -21.53 2.92 -12.74
N ALA A 94 -21.56 3.77 -13.76
CA ALA A 94 -21.76 5.21 -13.60
C ALA A 94 -23.05 5.47 -12.80
N HIS A 95 -22.97 6.35 -11.79
CA HIS A 95 -24.07 6.63 -10.85
C HIS A 95 -24.65 5.38 -10.16
N GLY A 96 -23.91 4.27 -10.18
CA GLY A 96 -24.34 2.97 -9.70
C GLY A 96 -24.32 2.84 -8.18
N ARG A 97 -25.10 1.88 -7.69
CA ARG A 97 -25.06 1.45 -6.29
C ARG A 97 -25.09 -0.07 -6.19
N LYS A 98 -24.39 -0.60 -5.20
CA LYS A 98 -24.43 -2.01 -4.79
C LYS A 98 -24.64 -2.12 -3.29
N THR A 99 -25.25 -3.23 -2.87
CA THR A 99 -25.45 -3.54 -1.45
C THR A 99 -24.80 -4.87 -1.14
N PHE A 100 -24.07 -4.91 -0.02
CA PHE A 100 -23.34 -6.06 0.46
C PHE A 100 -23.83 -6.44 1.86
N GLN A 101 -23.97 -7.73 2.12
CA GLN A 101 -24.13 -8.25 3.48
C GLN A 101 -22.74 -8.62 4.02
N VAL A 102 -22.35 -8.03 5.14
CA VAL A 102 -21.07 -8.30 5.80
C VAL A 102 -21.34 -9.02 7.11
N THR A 103 -20.85 -10.25 7.25
CA THR A 103 -20.94 -11.03 8.49
C THR A 103 -19.57 -11.13 9.13
N LEU A 104 -19.42 -10.51 10.30
CA LEU A 104 -18.24 -10.61 11.16
C LEU A 104 -18.41 -11.78 12.13
N SER A 105 -17.32 -12.48 12.44
CA SER A 105 -17.32 -13.62 13.36
C SER A 105 -16.16 -13.61 14.35
N SER A 106 -16.40 -14.11 15.56
CA SER A 106 -15.39 -14.35 16.61
C SER A 106 -14.51 -15.58 16.35
N GLU A 107 -14.86 -16.39 15.35
CA GLU A 107 -14.14 -17.58 14.93
C GLU A 107 -13.22 -17.29 13.74
N LYS A 108 -12.14 -18.07 13.62
CA LYS A 108 -11.28 -18.00 12.43
C LYS A 108 -11.98 -18.72 11.29
N SER A 109 -11.79 -18.22 10.07
CA SER A 109 -12.19 -18.91 8.85
C SER A 109 -10.99 -19.62 8.23
N ALA A 110 -11.22 -20.78 7.63
CA ALA A 110 -10.24 -21.47 6.79
C ALA A 110 -10.37 -21.09 5.30
N LYS A 111 -11.29 -20.18 4.96
CA LYS A 111 -11.50 -19.74 3.57
C LYS A 111 -10.27 -19.01 3.06
N THR A 112 -9.92 -19.32 1.81
CA THR A 112 -8.89 -18.63 1.04
C THR A 112 -9.52 -18.07 -0.22
N TYR A 113 -9.10 -16.88 -0.63
CA TYR A 113 -9.51 -16.27 -1.89
C TYR A 113 -8.33 -16.24 -2.86
N PRO A 114 -8.57 -16.23 -4.19
CA PRO A 114 -7.52 -16.01 -5.16
C PRO A 114 -6.77 -14.70 -4.87
N GLU A 115 -5.44 -14.77 -4.86
CA GLU A 115 -4.58 -13.60 -4.67
C GLU A 115 -4.62 -12.75 -5.95
N ARG A 116 -4.94 -11.46 -5.82
CA ARG A 116 -4.83 -10.46 -6.89
C ARG A 116 -3.75 -9.41 -6.63
N VAL A 117 -3.07 -9.57 -5.49
CA VAL A 117 -1.92 -8.80 -5.06
C VAL A 117 -0.90 -9.74 -4.42
N TYR A 118 0.35 -9.29 -4.36
CA TYR A 118 1.43 -10.01 -3.71
C TYR A 118 2.33 -9.03 -2.98
N ALA A 119 2.86 -9.43 -1.81
CA ALA A 119 3.88 -8.66 -1.12
C ALA A 119 4.90 -9.56 -0.45
N ASP A 120 6.17 -9.15 -0.48
CA ASP A 120 7.23 -9.85 0.21
C ASP A 120 8.43 -8.97 0.55
N MET A 121 9.21 -9.40 1.52
CA MET A 121 10.47 -8.78 1.91
C MET A 121 11.37 -9.88 2.48
N PHE A 122 12.61 -9.93 2.01
CA PHE A 122 13.56 -10.97 2.42
C PHE A 122 14.84 -10.39 2.99
N ILE A 123 15.45 -11.10 3.94
CA ILE A 123 16.87 -10.94 4.27
C ILE A 123 17.66 -12.04 3.57
N VAL A 124 18.78 -11.66 2.97
CA VAL A 124 19.69 -12.58 2.27
C VAL A 124 20.70 -13.21 3.23
N ASP A 125 20.72 -14.54 3.31
CA ASP A 125 21.81 -15.31 3.90
C ASP A 125 22.76 -15.76 2.78
N ASN A 126 23.74 -14.91 2.46
CA ASN A 126 24.74 -15.16 1.42
C ASN A 126 25.58 -16.42 1.69
N ARG A 127 25.71 -16.87 2.94
CA ARG A 127 26.51 -18.07 3.27
C ARG A 127 25.78 -19.35 2.93
N LYS A 128 24.45 -19.33 2.98
CA LYS A 128 23.60 -20.51 2.73
C LYS A 128 22.88 -20.45 1.39
N GLY A 129 22.99 -19.34 0.65
CA GLY A 129 22.22 -19.11 -0.57
C GLY A 129 20.70 -19.13 -0.32
N LYS A 130 20.26 -18.71 0.87
CA LYS A 130 18.85 -18.73 1.28
C LYS A 130 18.33 -17.31 1.51
N HIS A 131 17.07 -17.10 1.17
CA HIS A 131 16.34 -15.88 1.49
C HIS A 131 15.35 -16.18 2.60
N GLN A 132 15.42 -15.43 3.69
CA GLN A 132 14.48 -15.55 4.79
C GLN A 132 13.43 -14.45 4.67
N ARG A 133 12.17 -14.85 4.51
CA ARG A 133 11.03 -13.92 4.54
C ARG A 133 10.95 -13.24 5.91
N VAL A 134 10.77 -11.93 5.90
CA VAL A 134 10.64 -11.09 7.09
C VAL A 134 9.44 -10.16 6.94
N GLN A 135 8.80 -9.85 8.07
CA GLN A 135 7.65 -8.94 8.08
C GLN A 135 8.06 -7.50 8.32
N ALA A 136 9.12 -7.28 9.11
CA ALA A 136 9.61 -5.97 9.50
C ALA A 136 11.12 -6.03 9.75
N ILE A 137 11.84 -4.96 9.39
CA ILE A 137 13.26 -4.78 9.71
C ILE A 137 13.44 -3.38 10.27
N THR A 138 14.08 -3.25 11.44
CA THR A 138 14.46 -1.97 12.05
C THR A 138 15.98 -1.93 12.20
N VAL A 139 16.60 -0.81 11.80
CA VAL A 139 18.04 -0.57 11.97
C VAL A 139 18.31 0.86 12.45
N PRO A 140 19.46 1.12 13.09
CA PRO A 140 19.95 2.49 13.28
C PRO A 140 20.05 3.21 11.94
N GLY A 141 19.75 4.52 11.89
CA GLY A 141 19.80 5.31 10.66
C GLY A 141 21.17 5.38 10.00
N THR A 142 22.23 5.10 10.75
CA THR A 142 23.62 4.98 10.27
C THR A 142 23.94 3.65 9.58
N SER A 143 23.05 2.65 9.67
CA SER A 143 23.24 1.34 9.05
C SER A 143 22.83 1.36 7.58
N ASN A 144 23.65 0.76 6.72
CA ASN A 144 23.29 0.48 5.33
C ASN A 144 23.12 -1.03 5.14
N ILE A 145 21.86 -1.48 5.12
CA ILE A 145 21.51 -2.88 4.88
C ILE A 145 20.88 -3.10 3.50
N TYR A 146 20.97 -2.10 2.60
CA TYR A 146 20.28 -2.09 1.30
C TYR A 146 20.50 -3.39 0.51
N SER A 147 21.74 -3.88 0.42
CA SER A 147 22.09 -5.13 -0.28
C SER A 147 21.82 -6.42 0.51
N MET A 148 21.50 -6.31 1.81
CA MET A 148 21.12 -7.44 2.66
C MET A 148 19.62 -7.72 2.62
N VAL A 149 18.82 -6.71 2.26
CA VAL A 149 17.39 -6.86 2.02
C VAL A 149 17.18 -7.18 0.54
N ARG A 150 16.41 -8.20 0.18
CA ARG A 150 16.07 -8.52 -1.20
C ARG A 150 14.58 -8.29 -1.44
N PRO A 151 14.20 -7.59 -2.52
CA PRO A 151 15.02 -6.93 -3.54
C PRO A 151 15.37 -5.47 -3.19
N HIS A 152 16.01 -5.24 -2.05
CA HIS A 152 16.36 -3.92 -1.50
C HIS A 152 15.26 -3.19 -0.72
N GLY A 153 14.20 -3.91 -0.35
CA GLY A 153 13.13 -3.48 0.57
C GLY A 153 11.84 -4.28 0.32
N PRO A 154 10.69 -3.87 0.87
CA PRO A 154 9.42 -4.57 0.65
C PRO A 154 8.94 -4.36 -0.78
N VAL A 155 8.33 -5.41 -1.33
CA VAL A 155 7.72 -5.41 -2.65
C VAL A 155 6.21 -5.45 -2.51
N LEU A 156 5.54 -4.69 -3.37
CA LEU A 156 4.10 -4.66 -3.54
C LEU A 156 3.80 -4.92 -5.01
N GLU A 157 2.90 -5.85 -5.29
CA GLU A 157 2.51 -6.23 -6.63
C GLU A 157 0.99 -6.30 -6.73
N SER A 158 0.45 -5.78 -7.82
CA SER A 158 -0.91 -6.07 -8.27
C SER A 158 -0.84 -6.84 -9.59
N GLU A 159 -1.98 -7.29 -10.09
CA GLU A 159 -2.08 -7.87 -11.44
C GLU A 159 -1.53 -6.95 -12.54
N LEU A 160 -1.41 -5.64 -12.31
CA LEU A 160 -0.98 -4.67 -13.33
C LEU A 160 0.51 -4.32 -13.26
N VAL A 161 1.07 -4.16 -12.05
CA VAL A 161 2.40 -3.57 -11.85
C VAL A 161 3.06 -4.12 -10.58
N GLY A 162 4.37 -3.90 -10.45
CA GLY A 162 5.09 -4.10 -9.20
C GLY A 162 5.87 -2.86 -8.76
N TYR A 163 6.07 -2.75 -7.46
CA TYR A 163 6.88 -1.73 -6.80
C TYR A 163 7.80 -2.38 -5.77
N ARG A 164 9.06 -1.94 -5.68
CA ARG A 164 9.87 -2.14 -4.47
C ARG A 164 10.07 -0.79 -3.79
N LEU A 165 10.00 -0.76 -2.47
CA LEU A 165 10.32 0.43 -1.69
C LEU A 165 11.77 0.32 -1.22
N TYR A 166 12.62 1.32 -1.46
CA TYR A 166 14.04 1.20 -1.08
C TYR A 166 14.31 1.38 0.40
N PHE A 167 14.90 0.33 1.01
CA PHE A 167 15.46 0.33 2.36
C PHE A 167 16.76 1.14 2.45
N ASN A 168 16.64 2.46 2.38
CA ASN A 168 17.71 3.44 2.60
C ASN A 168 17.12 4.85 2.81
N GLU A 169 17.97 5.87 2.88
CA GLU A 169 17.55 7.28 3.01
C GLU A 169 16.76 7.82 1.82
N LYS A 170 16.77 7.12 0.67
CA LYS A 170 16.01 7.52 -0.50
C LYS A 170 14.52 7.23 -0.30
N GLN A 171 14.18 6.07 0.26
CA GLN A 171 12.77 5.63 0.42
C GLN A 171 11.97 5.67 -0.89
N THR A 172 12.66 5.62 -2.04
CA THR A 172 12.03 5.83 -3.34
C THR A 172 11.32 4.55 -3.76
N PRO A 173 10.03 4.61 -4.16
CA PRO A 173 9.40 3.51 -4.87
C PRO A 173 10.07 3.32 -6.22
N ASP A 174 10.48 2.10 -6.51
CA ASP A 174 11.10 1.72 -7.75
C ASP A 174 10.24 0.69 -8.48
N ILE A 175 10.21 0.76 -9.81
CA ILE A 175 9.10 0.22 -10.60
C ILE A 175 9.48 -1.04 -11.38
N TYR A 176 8.62 -2.07 -11.25
CA TYR A 176 8.71 -3.33 -11.98
C TYR A 176 7.61 -3.36 -13.06
N GLY A 177 8.04 -3.28 -14.32
CA GLY A 177 7.14 -3.20 -15.47
C GLY A 177 6.85 -4.57 -16.07
N LYS A 178 5.58 -4.85 -16.35
CA LYS A 178 5.10 -6.14 -16.86
C LYS A 178 4.73 -6.09 -18.33
N PHE A 179 4.75 -7.23 -19.00
CA PHE A 179 4.18 -7.36 -20.35
C PHE A 179 2.69 -7.66 -20.30
N ASN A 180 2.28 -8.58 -19.43
CA ASN A 180 0.91 -9.06 -19.32
C ASN A 180 0.38 -8.89 -17.89
N LYS A 181 -0.94 -8.91 -17.73
CA LYS A 181 -1.55 -8.87 -16.40
C LYS A 181 -1.32 -10.20 -15.68
N GLY A 182 -0.97 -10.16 -14.41
CA GLY A 182 -0.73 -11.33 -13.57
C GLY A 182 0.18 -11.04 -12.39
N LEU A 183 0.32 -12.02 -11.48
CA LEU A 183 1.29 -11.98 -10.39
C LEU A 183 2.54 -12.78 -10.79
N GLU A 184 3.70 -12.16 -10.72
CA GLU A 184 4.99 -12.69 -11.18
C GLU A 184 6.02 -12.75 -10.04
N ILE A 185 5.97 -11.80 -9.10
CA ILE A 185 7.04 -11.57 -8.12
C ILE A 185 7.17 -12.73 -7.13
N LYS A 186 6.07 -13.45 -6.85
CA LYS A 186 6.11 -14.68 -6.04
C LYS A 186 7.10 -15.71 -6.60
N GLU A 187 7.19 -15.82 -7.92
CA GLU A 187 8.06 -16.78 -8.60
C GLU A 187 9.42 -16.16 -8.96
N SER A 188 9.45 -14.91 -9.42
CA SER A 188 10.69 -14.24 -9.83
C SER A 188 11.51 -13.71 -8.66
N GLN A 189 10.90 -13.55 -7.47
CA GLN A 189 11.48 -12.83 -6.34
C GLN A 189 12.03 -11.46 -6.77
N PHE A 190 11.26 -10.77 -7.63
CA PHE A 190 11.57 -9.49 -8.29
C PHE A 190 12.65 -9.54 -9.37
N TYR A 191 13.50 -10.57 -9.41
CA TYR A 191 14.58 -10.71 -10.39
C TYR A 191 14.37 -11.95 -11.25
N PRO A 192 13.66 -11.82 -12.39
CA PRO A 192 13.34 -12.96 -13.24
C PRO A 192 14.59 -13.64 -13.80
N THR A 193 14.52 -14.96 -13.95
CA THR A 193 15.53 -15.73 -14.70
C THR A 193 15.33 -15.55 -16.20
N ASP A 194 16.32 -15.93 -17.01
CA ASP A 194 16.18 -15.89 -18.47
C ASP A 194 15.03 -16.77 -18.99
N GLU A 195 14.72 -17.88 -18.29
CA GLU A 195 13.55 -18.72 -18.59
C GLU A 195 12.23 -17.99 -18.30
N GLN A 196 12.15 -17.27 -17.19
CA GLN A 196 10.97 -16.48 -16.82
C GLN A 196 10.78 -15.30 -17.78
N LEU A 197 11.86 -14.61 -18.15
CA LEU A 197 11.84 -13.57 -19.18
C LEU A 197 11.34 -14.13 -20.52
N ALA A 198 11.78 -15.32 -20.93
CA ALA A 198 11.30 -15.98 -22.14
C ALA A 198 9.81 -16.38 -22.06
N LYS A 199 9.26 -16.61 -20.86
CA LYS A 199 7.82 -16.82 -20.61
C LYS A 199 7.01 -15.51 -20.58
N GLY A 200 7.66 -14.36 -20.69
CA GLY A 200 7.01 -13.05 -20.74
C GLY A 200 6.87 -12.36 -19.38
N PHE A 201 7.69 -12.70 -18.38
CA PHE A 201 7.77 -11.94 -17.14
C PHE A 201 8.30 -10.53 -17.41
N GLY A 202 7.83 -9.59 -16.60
CA GLY A 202 8.38 -8.24 -16.47
C GLY A 202 9.78 -8.21 -15.85
N ASP A 203 10.30 -7.00 -15.60
CA ASP A 203 11.57 -6.77 -14.89
C ASP A 203 11.63 -5.31 -14.38
N ASP A 204 12.74 -4.91 -13.77
CA ASP A 204 13.11 -3.52 -13.55
C ASP A 204 13.00 -2.74 -14.88
N VAL A 205 12.33 -1.58 -14.86
CA VAL A 205 12.12 -0.72 -16.06
C VAL A 205 12.66 0.70 -15.92
N LEU A 206 13.18 1.08 -14.76
CA LEU A 206 13.75 2.41 -14.54
C LEU A 206 14.78 2.40 -13.42
N ARG A 207 15.83 3.21 -13.54
CA ARG A 207 16.69 3.57 -12.39
C ARG A 207 16.24 4.90 -11.82
N VAL A 208 15.85 4.89 -10.56
CA VAL A 208 15.38 6.10 -9.88
C VAL A 208 16.49 7.01 -9.36
N PHE A 209 17.74 6.53 -9.26
CA PHE A 209 18.88 7.31 -8.75
C PHE A 209 18.56 8.06 -7.44
N ASP A 210 18.72 9.38 -7.41
CA ASP A 210 18.44 10.25 -6.26
C ASP A 210 17.10 10.99 -6.41
N SER A 211 16.30 10.63 -7.41
CA SER A 211 15.01 11.26 -7.69
C SER A 211 13.90 10.81 -6.73
N CYS A 212 12.72 11.39 -6.93
CA CYS A 212 11.47 10.93 -6.32
C CYS A 212 10.92 9.66 -6.99
N GLY A 213 11.55 9.16 -8.05
CA GLY A 213 10.99 8.07 -8.86
C GLY A 213 9.59 8.46 -9.33
N PRO A 214 8.56 7.64 -9.07
CA PRO A 214 7.19 7.98 -9.42
C PRO A 214 6.51 8.91 -8.40
N GLY A 215 7.00 9.05 -7.16
CA GLY A 215 6.30 9.83 -6.13
C GLY A 215 6.82 9.68 -4.69
N ALA A 216 8.11 9.50 -4.47
CA ALA A 216 8.68 9.44 -3.12
C ALA A 216 8.58 10.80 -2.41
N LEU A 217 8.17 10.79 -1.14
CA LEU A 217 8.30 11.96 -0.29
C LEU A 217 9.78 12.25 -0.02
N LYS A 218 10.17 13.52 -0.14
CA LYS A 218 11.52 14.01 0.10
C LYS A 218 11.50 15.25 0.99
N GLY A 219 12.61 15.53 1.66
CA GLY A 219 12.85 16.87 2.20
C GLY A 219 13.11 17.86 1.07
N TRP A 220 12.98 19.14 1.37
CA TRP A 220 13.23 20.29 0.50
C TRP A 220 14.17 21.27 1.19
N ASP A 221 15.31 21.56 0.58
CA ASP A 221 16.31 22.50 1.13
C ASP A 221 16.12 23.95 0.67
N GLY A 222 15.04 24.22 -0.11
CA GLY A 222 14.80 25.51 -0.76
C GLY A 222 15.18 25.53 -2.24
N GLN A 223 15.93 24.53 -2.73
CA GLN A 223 16.41 24.47 -4.11
C GLN A 223 16.22 23.10 -4.77
N LYS A 224 16.32 22.00 -4.01
CA LYS A 224 16.22 20.64 -4.53
C LYS A 224 15.66 19.65 -3.50
N ALA A 225 15.23 18.50 -4.01
CA ALA A 225 14.88 17.38 -3.16
C ALA A 225 16.09 16.86 -2.35
N THR A 226 15.84 16.48 -1.11
CA THR A 226 16.83 15.89 -0.19
C THR A 226 16.33 14.56 0.38
N HIS A 227 17.26 13.68 0.72
CA HIS A 227 16.96 12.38 1.30
C HIS A 227 16.54 12.50 2.77
N ILE A 228 15.88 11.46 3.29
CA ILE A 228 15.39 11.42 4.67
C ILE A 228 16.52 10.93 5.57
N THR A 229 17.36 11.88 5.95
CA THR A 229 18.59 11.69 6.73
C THR A 229 19.06 13.04 7.30
N PRO A 230 19.76 13.08 8.46
CA PRO A 230 20.00 11.96 9.38
C PRO A 230 18.75 11.59 10.19
N VAL A 231 18.65 10.31 10.55
CA VAL A 231 17.57 9.73 11.38
C VAL A 231 18.20 8.84 12.44
N ASP A 232 17.52 8.61 13.56
CA ASP A 232 17.98 7.71 14.61
C ASP A 232 17.75 6.26 14.25
N THR A 233 16.55 5.93 13.76
CA THR A 233 16.22 4.59 13.24
C THR A 233 15.43 4.65 11.94
N ARG A 234 15.50 3.55 11.18
CA ARG A 234 14.69 3.31 9.99
C ARG A 234 14.06 1.92 10.09
N THR A 235 12.76 1.85 9.83
CA THR A 235 12.01 0.61 9.77
C THR A 235 11.27 0.50 8.44
N GLU A 236 11.29 -0.67 7.83
CA GLU A 236 10.34 -1.02 6.77
C GLU A 236 9.61 -2.29 7.14
N ARG A 237 8.32 -2.36 6.79
CA ARG A 237 7.45 -3.48 7.13
C ARG A 237 6.31 -3.66 6.15
N ILE A 238 5.86 -4.90 6.01
CA ILE A 238 4.58 -5.23 5.39
C ILE A 238 3.55 -5.35 6.52
N ILE A 239 2.70 -4.34 6.65
CA ILE A 239 1.72 -4.25 7.74
C ILE A 239 0.48 -5.10 7.43
N SER A 240 0.09 -5.19 6.16
CA SER A 240 -0.94 -6.13 5.73
C SER A 240 -0.69 -6.72 4.34
N TYR A 241 -1.06 -7.99 4.18
CA TYR A 241 -1.06 -8.71 2.93
C TYR A 241 -2.24 -9.69 2.92
N GLY A 242 -3.21 -9.42 2.05
CA GLY A 242 -4.35 -10.30 1.78
C GLY A 242 -4.63 -10.42 0.29
N PRO A 243 -5.77 -11.02 -0.11
CA PRO A 243 -6.11 -11.26 -1.51
C PRO A 243 -6.41 -10.01 -2.33
N VAL A 244 -6.78 -8.88 -1.71
CA VAL A 244 -7.32 -7.69 -2.40
C VAL A 244 -6.48 -6.42 -2.24
N ARG A 245 -5.62 -6.33 -1.23
CA ARG A 245 -4.64 -5.24 -1.08
C ARG A 245 -3.42 -5.65 -0.28
N VAL A 246 -2.33 -4.94 -0.52
CA VAL A 246 -1.10 -4.99 0.26
C VAL A 246 -0.80 -3.59 0.81
N ILE A 247 -0.27 -3.56 2.03
CA ILE A 247 0.10 -2.33 2.72
C ILE A 247 1.51 -2.50 3.27
N ALA A 248 2.40 -1.59 2.90
CA ALA A 248 3.74 -1.50 3.44
C ALA A 248 3.98 -0.14 4.08
N GLU A 249 4.89 -0.08 5.04
CA GLU A 249 5.24 1.16 5.75
C GLU A 249 6.75 1.34 5.77
N ILE A 250 7.18 2.59 5.64
CA ILE A 250 8.52 3.06 5.92
C ILE A 250 8.42 4.05 7.07
N GLU A 251 9.09 3.77 8.18
CA GLU A 251 9.11 4.62 9.36
C GLU A 251 10.53 5.09 9.64
N VAL A 252 10.67 6.35 10.04
CA VAL A 252 11.89 6.94 10.56
C VAL A 252 11.60 7.63 11.87
N THR A 253 12.59 7.62 12.76
CA THR A 253 12.54 8.36 14.04
C THR A 253 13.72 9.32 14.13
N GLY A 254 13.57 10.40 14.87
CA GLY A 254 14.63 11.37 15.09
C GLY A 254 15.13 12.04 13.80
N TRP A 255 14.24 12.26 12.81
CA TRP A 255 14.65 12.90 11.56
C TRP A 255 14.94 14.38 11.79
N LYS A 256 16.23 14.75 11.71
CA LYS A 256 16.67 16.14 11.88
C LYS A 256 16.41 16.93 10.61
N TYR A 257 15.39 17.77 10.64
CA TYR A 257 14.88 18.42 9.44
C TYR A 257 14.35 19.83 9.72
N GLN A 258 14.86 20.83 8.99
CA GLN A 258 14.46 22.26 9.11
C GLN A 258 14.37 22.76 10.57
N ASP A 259 15.43 22.52 11.35
CA ASP A 259 15.56 22.86 12.77
C ASP A 259 14.54 22.16 13.70
N GLN A 260 13.88 21.11 13.22
CA GLN A 260 13.01 20.22 13.99
C GLN A 260 13.58 18.80 14.03
N GLU A 261 13.00 17.99 14.91
CA GLU A 261 13.16 16.55 14.96
C GLU A 261 11.79 15.93 14.71
N LEU A 262 11.68 15.06 13.70
CA LEU A 262 10.41 14.48 13.25
C LEU A 262 10.45 12.95 13.35
N ASP A 263 9.38 12.38 13.91
CA ASP A 263 9.07 10.96 13.71
C ASP A 263 8.01 10.85 12.62
N MET A 264 8.30 10.06 11.59
CA MET A 264 7.50 10.02 10.37
C MET A 264 7.31 8.59 9.89
N MET A 265 6.07 8.26 9.54
CA MET A 265 5.72 7.00 8.88
C MET A 265 5.03 7.29 7.54
N THR A 266 5.54 6.70 6.47
CA THR A 266 4.90 6.70 5.14
C THR A 266 4.32 5.32 4.85
N ARG A 267 3.01 5.25 4.61
CA ARG A 267 2.27 4.04 4.28
C ARG A 267 1.94 4.02 2.78
N TYR A 268 2.21 2.90 2.15
CA TYR A 268 1.95 2.62 0.74
C TYR A 268 0.92 1.50 0.65
N THR A 269 -0.24 1.80 0.04
CA THR A 269 -1.29 0.82 -0.21
C THR A 269 -1.43 0.58 -1.71
N LEU A 270 -1.41 -0.70 -2.11
CA LEU A 270 -1.69 -1.14 -3.49
C LEU A 270 -2.89 -2.08 -3.48
N TYR A 271 -3.91 -1.76 -4.27
CA TYR A 271 -5.13 -2.56 -4.41
C TYR A 271 -5.08 -3.50 -5.63
N ALA A 272 -5.83 -4.59 -5.55
CA ALA A 272 -6.12 -5.47 -6.68
C ALA A 272 -6.76 -4.68 -7.83
N GLY A 273 -6.34 -4.94 -9.07
CA GLY A 273 -6.83 -4.19 -10.23
C GLY A 273 -6.28 -2.77 -10.39
N HIS A 274 -5.48 -2.28 -9.44
CA HIS A 274 -4.90 -0.92 -9.47
C HIS A 274 -3.43 -0.93 -9.86
N ARG A 275 -2.99 0.15 -10.51
CA ARG A 275 -1.56 0.43 -10.75
C ARG A 275 -1.03 1.54 -9.86
N ASP A 276 -1.91 2.34 -9.27
CA ASP A 276 -1.56 3.45 -8.42
C ASP A 276 -1.36 3.03 -6.96
N LEU A 277 -0.37 3.66 -6.32
CA LEU A 277 -0.18 3.60 -4.89
C LEU A 277 -0.93 4.76 -4.24
N HIS A 278 -1.73 4.43 -3.23
CA HIS A 278 -2.22 5.41 -2.26
C HIS A 278 -1.12 5.59 -1.19
N ILE A 279 -0.63 6.82 -1.03
CA ILE A 279 0.47 7.16 -0.13
C ILE A 279 -0.04 8.08 0.97
N GLU A 280 0.17 7.67 2.21
CA GLU A 280 -0.16 8.43 3.41
C GLU A 280 1.10 8.68 4.22
N THR A 281 1.27 9.89 4.72
CA THR A 281 2.36 10.24 5.63
C THR A 281 1.79 10.72 6.94
N PHE A 282 2.27 10.11 8.03
CA PHE A 282 1.88 10.38 9.40
C PHE A 282 3.08 10.92 10.17
N PHE A 283 2.81 11.85 11.08
CA PHE A 283 3.78 12.42 12.02
C PHE A 283 3.29 12.21 13.45
N ASP A 284 4.22 12.06 14.38
CA ASP A 284 3.90 11.96 15.81
C ASP A 284 3.30 13.26 16.36
N GLU A 285 3.79 14.41 15.90
CA GLU A 285 3.34 15.75 16.25
C GLU A 285 2.88 16.58 15.05
N PRO A 286 2.04 17.63 15.25
CA PRO A 286 1.54 18.41 14.13
C PRO A 286 2.69 19.17 13.48
N LEU A 287 2.70 19.19 12.14
CA LEU A 287 3.67 19.96 11.39
C LEU A 287 3.54 21.45 11.70
N ASN A 288 4.67 22.14 11.77
CA ASN A 288 4.77 23.58 11.94
C ASN A 288 4.87 24.25 10.58
N LYS A 289 6.10 24.51 10.12
CA LYS A 289 6.40 25.26 8.89
C LYS A 289 7.19 24.42 7.89
N GLU A 290 7.34 23.13 8.16
CA GLU A 290 8.15 22.23 7.37
C GLU A 290 7.57 22.17 5.95
N VAL A 291 8.49 22.23 5.00
CA VAL A 291 8.18 22.12 3.57
C VAL A 291 8.81 20.85 3.08
N PHE A 292 8.03 19.94 2.52
CA PHE A 292 8.55 18.74 1.86
C PHE A 292 8.43 18.90 0.34
N CYS A 293 8.85 17.90 -0.42
CA CYS A 293 8.51 17.83 -1.84
C CYS A 293 8.23 16.40 -2.28
N THR A 294 7.44 16.26 -3.35
CA THR A 294 7.24 15.01 -4.09
C THR A 294 6.89 15.34 -5.53
N GLY A 295 6.93 14.34 -6.40
CA GLY A 295 6.69 14.48 -7.82
C GLY A 295 7.31 13.32 -8.58
N VAL A 296 7.65 13.57 -9.85
CA VAL A 296 8.15 12.53 -10.76
C VAL A 296 9.58 12.82 -11.21
N GLN A 297 10.32 11.76 -11.49
CA GLN A 297 11.66 11.85 -12.06
C GLN A 297 11.63 12.54 -13.44
N ASP A 298 12.58 13.46 -13.67
CA ASP A 298 12.97 13.94 -14.99
C ASP A 298 13.97 12.94 -15.59
N ILE A 299 13.44 11.91 -16.26
CA ILE A 299 14.21 10.78 -16.81
C ILE A 299 15.25 11.32 -17.80
N VAL A 300 16.52 11.21 -17.40
CA VAL A 300 17.73 11.71 -18.09
C VAL A 300 17.73 13.22 -18.41
N GLY A 301 16.89 14.02 -17.75
CA GLY A 301 16.77 15.46 -18.06
C GLY A 301 16.18 15.77 -19.44
N THR A 302 15.58 14.77 -20.09
CA THR A 302 15.05 14.85 -21.46
C THR A 302 13.60 14.35 -21.56
N SER A 303 12.96 14.14 -20.41
CA SER A 303 11.56 13.68 -20.39
C SER A 303 10.64 14.73 -20.98
N LYS A 304 9.60 14.27 -21.68
CA LYS A 304 8.40 15.08 -21.82
C LYS A 304 7.75 15.15 -20.45
N SER A 305 7.35 16.35 -20.02
CA SER A 305 6.63 16.54 -18.77
C SER A 305 5.23 17.09 -19.02
N PHE A 306 4.38 16.89 -18.03
CA PHE A 306 3.07 17.47 -17.94
C PHE A 306 2.85 17.94 -16.50
N SER A 307 2.24 19.11 -16.36
CA SER A 307 1.76 19.62 -15.08
C SER A 307 0.42 20.30 -15.31
N ASP A 308 -0.51 20.13 -14.38
CA ASP A 308 -1.76 20.90 -14.39
C ASP A 308 -1.68 22.18 -13.54
N HIS A 309 -0.50 22.47 -12.99
CA HIS A 309 -0.22 23.57 -12.06
C HIS A 309 -1.10 23.55 -10.79
N LYS A 310 -1.72 22.41 -10.49
CA LYS A 310 -2.69 22.19 -9.39
C LYS A 310 -2.45 20.86 -8.68
N GLY A 311 -1.20 20.40 -8.65
CA GLY A 311 -0.77 19.21 -7.90
C GLY A 311 -0.71 17.91 -8.71
N LEU A 312 -1.08 17.90 -9.99
CA LEU A 312 -0.80 16.76 -10.89
C LEU A 312 0.47 17.04 -11.68
N VAL A 313 1.42 16.12 -11.63
CA VAL A 313 2.64 16.14 -12.45
C VAL A 313 2.88 14.76 -13.05
N GLY A 314 3.36 14.74 -14.28
CA GLY A 314 3.73 13.51 -14.97
C GLY A 314 4.97 13.69 -15.83
N SER A 315 5.67 12.59 -16.08
CA SER A 315 6.79 12.53 -16.99
C SER A 315 6.68 11.31 -17.91
N TRP A 316 7.32 11.39 -19.07
CA TRP A 316 7.44 10.31 -20.04
C TRP A 316 8.85 10.35 -20.63
N GLY A 317 9.60 9.27 -20.48
CA GLY A 317 11.00 9.23 -20.88
C GLY A 317 11.56 7.82 -21.00
N THR A 318 12.77 7.75 -21.54
CA THR A 318 13.45 6.50 -21.89
C THR A 318 14.84 6.46 -21.27
N ASP A 319 15.12 5.47 -20.42
CA ASP A 319 16.45 5.24 -19.86
C ASP A 319 16.71 3.76 -19.59
N TRP A 320 17.94 3.43 -19.19
CA TRP A 320 18.29 2.08 -18.81
C TRP A 320 17.72 1.71 -17.43
N PRO A 321 17.16 0.50 -17.29
CA PRO A 321 16.63 0.00 -16.02
C PRO A 321 17.73 -0.45 -15.04
N VAL A 322 18.92 -0.78 -15.55
CA VAL A 322 20.07 -1.24 -14.75
C VAL A 322 21.39 -0.75 -15.36
N ASN A 323 22.51 -1.01 -14.66
CA ASN A 323 23.84 -0.65 -15.15
C ASN A 323 24.36 -1.56 -16.27
N ASP A 324 23.83 -2.79 -16.37
CA ASP A 324 24.19 -3.72 -17.45
C ASP A 324 23.48 -3.34 -18.74
N THR A 325 24.10 -2.45 -19.53
CA THR A 325 23.59 -2.00 -20.83
C THR A 325 23.90 -2.98 -21.97
N VAL A 326 24.49 -4.13 -21.67
CA VAL A 326 24.75 -5.19 -22.66
C VAL A 326 23.58 -6.18 -22.65
N LYS A 327 23.13 -6.59 -21.46
CA LYS A 327 21.97 -7.48 -21.30
C LYS A 327 20.63 -6.75 -21.47
N TYR A 328 20.51 -5.55 -20.93
CA TYR A 328 19.25 -4.82 -20.88
C TYR A 328 19.17 -3.79 -21.98
N ALA A 329 17.96 -3.52 -22.48
CA ALA A 329 17.67 -2.40 -23.36
C ALA A 329 17.21 -1.18 -22.54
N LYS A 330 17.19 -0.01 -23.19
CA LYS A 330 16.48 1.14 -22.62
C LYS A 330 14.99 0.89 -22.64
N GLU A 331 14.33 1.32 -21.58
CA GLU A 331 12.89 1.17 -21.38
C GLU A 331 12.23 2.54 -21.37
N THR A 332 11.02 2.62 -21.91
CA THR A 332 10.22 3.83 -21.87
C THR A 332 9.11 3.68 -20.86
N VAL A 333 8.99 4.65 -19.96
CA VAL A 333 7.98 4.65 -18.90
C VAL A 333 7.30 6.01 -18.82
N GLY A 334 6.06 6.00 -18.37
CA GLY A 334 5.33 7.17 -17.93
C GLY A 334 5.19 7.15 -16.41
N LEU A 335 5.48 8.25 -15.74
CA LEU A 335 5.32 8.43 -14.29
C LEU A 335 4.24 9.49 -14.02
N GLY A 336 3.54 9.38 -12.90
CA GLY A 336 2.54 10.36 -12.49
C GLY A 336 2.38 10.44 -10.98
N THR A 337 2.31 11.66 -10.44
CA THR A 337 2.00 11.95 -9.03
C THR A 337 0.83 12.91 -8.97
N CYS A 338 -0.18 12.61 -8.15
CA CYS A 338 -1.33 13.47 -7.91
C CYS A 338 -1.41 13.85 -6.42
N ILE A 339 -1.15 15.13 -6.15
CA ILE A 339 -1.14 15.75 -4.83
C ILE A 339 -2.41 16.60 -4.69
N PRO A 340 -3.20 16.43 -3.62
CA PRO A 340 -4.32 17.33 -3.33
C PRO A 340 -3.86 18.78 -3.27
N GLN A 341 -4.52 19.67 -4.03
CA GLN A 341 -4.12 21.07 -4.18
C GLN A 341 -3.97 21.80 -2.84
N ARG A 342 -4.74 21.41 -1.82
CA ARG A 342 -4.65 21.99 -0.46
C ARG A 342 -3.28 21.82 0.21
N TYR A 343 -2.47 20.85 -0.21
CA TYR A 343 -1.11 20.64 0.31
C TYR A 343 -0.04 21.33 -0.54
N VAL A 344 -0.37 21.74 -1.76
CA VAL A 344 0.60 22.30 -2.72
C VAL A 344 0.98 23.72 -2.31
N LYS A 345 2.28 23.96 -2.14
CA LYS A 345 2.84 25.29 -1.84
C LYS A 345 3.39 25.96 -3.10
N SER A 346 4.23 25.28 -3.88
CA SER A 346 4.75 25.74 -5.17
C SER A 346 5.04 24.57 -6.09
N GLU A 347 5.08 24.84 -7.40
CA GLU A 347 5.63 23.94 -8.40
C GLU A 347 7.11 24.25 -8.60
N GLU A 348 7.95 23.23 -8.59
CA GLU A 348 9.41 23.37 -8.65
C GLU A 348 10.01 22.38 -9.63
N LYS A 349 11.26 22.64 -10.03
CA LYS A 349 12.06 21.70 -10.81
C LYS A 349 13.48 21.69 -10.27
N ASP A 350 14.03 20.50 -10.06
CA ASP A 350 15.47 20.32 -9.85
C ASP A 350 16.08 19.51 -11.00
N LYS A 351 17.36 19.15 -10.88
CA LYS A 351 18.08 18.40 -11.92
C LYS A 351 17.46 17.02 -12.21
N ALA A 352 16.88 16.38 -11.21
CA ALA A 352 16.43 15.00 -11.29
C ALA A 352 14.89 14.86 -11.29
N ASN A 353 14.15 15.94 -11.03
CA ASN A 353 12.73 15.87 -10.71
C ASN A 353 11.92 17.04 -11.28
N PHE A 354 10.67 16.74 -11.66
CA PHE A 354 9.58 17.70 -11.68
C PHE A 354 8.78 17.55 -10.39
N LEU A 355 8.60 18.64 -9.64
CA LEU A 355 8.18 18.60 -8.24
C LEU A 355 7.02 19.54 -7.96
N TYR A 356 6.31 19.22 -6.88
CA TYR A 356 5.65 20.22 -6.06
C TYR A 356 6.27 20.22 -4.67
N THR A 357 6.45 21.41 -4.10
CA THR A 357 6.66 21.53 -2.66
C THR A 357 5.32 21.42 -1.95
N ILE A 358 5.32 20.74 -0.81
CA ILE A 358 4.12 20.43 -0.03
C ILE A 358 4.27 20.88 1.41
N THR A 359 3.18 21.32 2.02
CA THR A 359 3.12 21.64 3.45
C THR A 359 1.72 21.38 4.01
N ALA A 360 1.63 21.07 5.31
CA ALA A 360 0.36 20.80 5.98
C ALA A 360 0.41 21.32 7.44
N PRO A 361 0.60 22.63 7.67
CA PRO A 361 0.75 23.21 9.00
C PRO A 361 -0.44 22.86 9.89
N GLY A 362 -0.18 22.50 11.14
CA GLY A 362 -1.17 22.08 12.14
C GLY A 362 -1.72 20.66 11.94
N ASN A 363 -1.29 19.92 10.92
CA ASN A 363 -1.73 18.54 10.67
C ASN A 363 -0.63 17.54 11.02
N LYS A 364 -1.04 16.37 11.52
CA LYS A 364 -0.16 15.19 11.71
C LYS A 364 -0.16 14.25 10.50
N TYR A 365 -0.76 14.67 9.39
CA TYR A 365 -1.12 13.78 8.30
C TYR A 365 -1.28 14.52 6.97
N PHE A 366 -0.81 13.90 5.89
CA PHE A 366 -1.25 14.21 4.53
C PHE A 366 -1.22 12.94 3.67
N GLN A 367 -1.81 13.04 2.47
CA GLN A 367 -1.88 11.92 1.52
C GLN A 367 -1.79 12.42 0.08
N TYR A 368 -1.36 11.53 -0.80
CA TYR A 368 -1.31 11.74 -2.25
C TYR A 368 -1.25 10.37 -2.96
N HIS A 369 -1.27 10.37 -4.28
CA HIS A 369 -1.17 9.13 -5.06
C HIS A 369 -0.05 9.20 -6.08
N THR A 370 0.47 8.04 -6.45
CA THR A 370 1.43 7.89 -7.55
C THR A 370 1.05 6.72 -8.44
N THR A 371 1.42 6.78 -9.72
CA THR A 371 1.18 5.74 -10.71
C THR A 371 2.29 5.71 -11.75
N PHE A 372 2.41 4.61 -12.49
CA PHE A 372 3.27 4.54 -13.66
C PHE A 372 2.69 3.64 -14.76
N THR A 373 3.27 3.72 -15.95
CA THR A 373 3.08 2.77 -17.05
C THR A 373 4.41 2.45 -17.70
N SER A 374 4.56 1.22 -18.18
CA SER A 374 5.68 0.81 -19.02
C SER A 374 5.24 0.58 -20.46
N MET A 375 6.08 0.99 -21.41
CA MET A 375 5.87 0.72 -22.84
C MET A 375 5.83 -0.79 -23.15
N LYS A 376 6.34 -1.65 -22.26
CA LYS A 376 6.24 -3.11 -22.37
C LYS A 376 4.82 -3.65 -22.19
N GLU A 377 3.95 -2.95 -21.45
CA GLU A 377 2.61 -3.44 -21.09
C GLU A 377 1.71 -3.59 -22.33
N THR A 378 1.16 -4.78 -22.60
CA THR A 378 0.17 -4.97 -23.68
C THR A 378 -1.15 -4.22 -23.45
N PHE A 379 -1.36 -3.76 -22.21
CA PHE A 379 -2.56 -3.08 -21.72
C PHE A 379 -2.29 -1.64 -21.24
N GLY A 380 -1.05 -1.14 -21.39
CA GLY A 380 -0.62 0.17 -20.92
C GLY A 380 -0.72 1.27 -21.97
N TYR A 381 -0.11 2.42 -21.67
CA TYR A 381 -0.10 3.57 -22.55
C TYR A 381 1.15 3.56 -23.42
N LYS A 382 1.01 3.94 -24.70
CA LYS A 382 2.08 3.83 -25.70
C LYS A 382 2.67 5.15 -26.14
N THR A 383 2.04 6.26 -25.78
CA THR A 383 2.49 7.61 -26.14
C THR A 383 2.39 8.55 -24.94
N PRO A 384 3.22 9.59 -24.88
CA PRO A 384 3.12 10.63 -23.85
C PRO A 384 1.76 11.31 -23.86
N GLU A 385 1.16 11.53 -25.04
CA GLU A 385 -0.15 12.17 -25.17
C GLU A 385 -1.25 11.31 -24.53
N ALA A 386 -1.23 9.98 -24.76
CA ALA A 386 -2.15 9.04 -24.14
C ALA A 386 -1.93 8.93 -22.64
N TRP A 387 -0.67 8.90 -22.20
CA TRP A 387 -0.33 8.86 -20.77
C TRP A 387 -0.81 10.10 -20.03
N PHE A 388 -0.53 11.30 -20.55
CA PHE A 388 -0.96 12.54 -19.91
C PHE A 388 -2.47 12.75 -19.99
N ALA A 389 -3.15 12.21 -21.01
CA ALA A 389 -4.61 12.17 -21.03
C ALA A 389 -5.15 11.28 -19.92
N HIS A 390 -4.57 10.10 -19.71
CA HIS A 390 -4.93 9.24 -18.59
C HIS A 390 -4.68 9.89 -17.24
N LEU A 391 -3.54 10.55 -17.02
CA LEU A 391 -3.28 11.23 -15.74
C LEU A 391 -4.35 12.26 -15.37
N ARG A 392 -4.88 12.98 -16.36
CA ARG A 392 -5.99 13.93 -16.15
C ARG A 392 -7.27 13.20 -15.73
N GLU A 393 -7.62 12.13 -16.42
CA GLU A 393 -8.78 11.31 -16.07
C GLU A 393 -8.64 10.64 -14.70
N TRP A 394 -7.45 10.12 -14.38
CA TRP A 394 -7.13 9.52 -13.09
C TRP A 394 -7.26 10.53 -11.95
N LYS A 395 -6.81 11.78 -12.12
CA LYS A 395 -7.06 12.83 -11.11
C LYS A 395 -8.54 13.09 -10.88
N GLU A 396 -9.34 13.14 -11.94
CA GLU A 396 -10.80 13.27 -11.81
C GLU A 396 -11.41 12.05 -11.11
N GLU A 397 -10.92 10.84 -11.40
CA GLU A 397 -11.36 9.61 -10.74
C GLU A 397 -11.11 9.66 -9.22
N LEU A 398 -9.91 10.08 -8.81
CA LEU A 398 -9.51 10.24 -7.41
C LEU A 398 -10.35 11.29 -6.68
N ALA A 399 -10.81 12.33 -7.37
CA ALA A 399 -11.69 13.36 -6.82
C ALA A 399 -13.12 12.86 -6.56
N HIS A 400 -13.48 11.68 -7.09
CA HIS A 400 -14.80 11.06 -6.95
C HIS A 400 -14.70 9.67 -6.31
N PRO A 401 -14.29 9.53 -5.05
CA PRO A 401 -14.25 8.23 -4.37
C PRO A 401 -15.66 7.64 -4.21
N VAL A 402 -15.74 6.32 -4.05
CA VAL A 402 -17.01 5.66 -3.72
C VAL A 402 -17.48 6.09 -2.34
N THR A 403 -18.80 6.20 -2.16
CA THR A 403 -19.39 6.43 -0.84
C THR A 403 -19.78 5.09 -0.22
N VAL A 404 -19.27 4.82 0.97
CA VAL A 404 -19.59 3.61 1.75
C VAL A 404 -20.53 4.00 2.90
N LYS A 405 -21.68 3.36 2.98
CA LYS A 405 -22.69 3.60 4.03
C LYS A 405 -23.07 2.30 4.71
N ILE A 406 -22.89 2.24 6.03
CA ILE A 406 -23.41 1.14 6.85
C ILE A 406 -24.88 1.45 7.14
N LYS A 407 -25.79 0.58 6.68
CA LYS A 407 -27.22 0.68 7.02
C LYS A 407 -27.43 0.04 8.37
N ASP A 408 -27.83 0.83 9.35
CA ASP A 408 -28.16 0.35 10.67
C ASP A 408 -29.42 -0.53 10.58
N ASN A 409 -29.29 -1.82 10.91
CA ASN A 409 -30.44 -2.74 11.00
C ASN A 409 -31.20 -2.53 12.34
N ARG A 410 -31.08 -1.36 12.98
CA ARG A 410 -31.91 -1.02 14.14
C ARG A 410 -33.34 -0.86 13.64
N THR A 411 -34.10 -1.94 13.75
CA THR A 411 -35.55 -1.87 13.88
C THR A 411 -35.83 -0.80 14.94
N ASN A 412 -36.48 0.29 14.53
CA ASN A 412 -37.15 1.19 15.46
C ASN A 412 -37.96 0.33 16.43
N LYS A 413 -37.48 0.21 17.67
CA LYS A 413 -38.24 -0.34 18.78
C LYS A 413 -38.79 0.80 19.60
#